data_AF-A0A511J2A9-F1
#
_entry.id   AF-A0A511J2A9-F1
#
_cell.length_a   1.000
_cell.length_b   1.000
_cell.length_c   1.000
_cell.angle_alpha   90.00
_cell.angle_beta   90.00
_cell.angle_gamma   90.00
#
_symmetry.space_group_name_H-M   'P 1'
#
loop_
_entity.id
_entity.type
_entity.pdbx_description
1 polymer ?
#
loop_
_entity_poly.entity_id
_entity_poly.type
_entity_poly.pdbx_seq_one_letter_code
_entity_poly.pdbx_strand_id
1 'polypeptide(L)'
;MTEVISNKTNHLLFQTKCFFEKKKTRIVRSLDNALIKYDAWFLVLLAVIMVLALVIATGLAIWCTVYQGKKFSGSWKWAKSGVSVSTECK
;
A
#
# COMPACT_ATOMS: atom_id res chain seq x y z
N MET A 1 2.33 21.40 -40.04
CA MET A 1 3.24 21.06 -38.92
C MET A 1 2.49 20.59 -37.66
N THR A 2 1.21 20.96 -37.48
CA THR A 2 0.33 20.52 -36.38
C THR A 2 -0.15 19.06 -36.47
N GLU A 3 -0.25 18.47 -37.67
CA GLU A 3 -0.71 17.08 -37.87
C GLU A 3 0.28 16.00 -37.38
N VAL A 4 1.58 16.28 -37.45
CA VAL A 4 2.64 15.34 -37.02
C VAL A 4 2.66 15.18 -35.49
N ILE A 5 2.32 16.24 -34.74
CA ILE A 5 2.29 16.24 -33.28
C ILE A 5 1.11 15.37 -32.77
N SER A 6 -0.07 15.42 -33.42
CA SER A 6 -1.22 14.62 -33.03
C SER A 6 -0.95 13.10 -33.14
N ASN A 7 -0.39 12.64 -34.27
CA ASN A 7 -0.06 11.22 -34.49
C ASN A 7 0.96 10.67 -33.48
N LYS A 8 2.04 11.42 -33.19
CA LYS A 8 3.07 11.00 -32.22
C LYS A 8 2.51 10.87 -30.80
N THR A 9 1.60 11.76 -30.41
CA THR A 9 0.93 11.73 -29.10
C THR A 9 -0.03 10.54 -28.97
N ASN A 10 -0.81 10.25 -30.02
CA ASN A 10 -1.71 9.09 -30.08
C ASN A 10 -0.94 7.75 -30.01
N HIS A 11 0.22 7.66 -30.66
CA HIS A 11 1.09 6.48 -30.62
C HIS A 11 1.75 6.27 -29.23
N LEU A 12 2.15 7.34 -28.54
CA LEU A 12 2.68 7.28 -27.17
C LEU A 12 1.60 6.92 -26.14
N LEU A 13 0.38 7.45 -26.29
CA LEU A 13 -0.76 7.05 -25.45
C LEU A 13 -1.18 5.59 -25.69
N PHE A 14 -1.05 5.10 -26.93
CA PHE A 14 -1.34 3.70 -27.24
C PHE A 14 -0.32 2.74 -26.60
N GLN A 15 0.98 3.07 -26.63
CA GLN A 15 2.04 2.29 -25.98
C GLN A 15 1.84 2.17 -24.47
N THR A 16 1.56 3.29 -23.80
CA THR A 16 1.38 3.31 -22.34
C THR A 16 0.10 2.58 -21.90
N LYS A 17 -1.03 2.80 -22.59
CA LYS A 17 -2.28 2.08 -22.29
C LYS A 17 -2.18 0.58 -22.54
N CYS A 18 -1.62 0.18 -23.69
CA CYS A 18 -1.50 -1.23 -24.05
C CYS A 18 -0.56 -1.98 -23.09
N PHE A 19 0.52 -1.33 -22.65
CA PHE A 19 1.42 -1.88 -21.64
C PHE A 19 0.73 -2.05 -20.27
N PHE A 20 -0.09 -1.08 -19.86
CA PHE A 20 -0.86 -1.16 -18.62
C PHE A 20 -1.91 -2.27 -18.66
N GLU A 21 -2.66 -2.42 -19.75
CA GLU A 21 -3.65 -3.50 -19.92
C GLU A 21 -2.98 -4.89 -19.98
N LYS A 22 -1.81 -5.01 -20.62
CA LYS A 22 -0.99 -6.24 -20.62
C LYS A 22 -0.46 -6.58 -19.22
N LYS A 23 -0.04 -5.59 -18.44
CA LYS A 23 0.42 -5.80 -17.05
C LYS A 23 -0.74 -6.16 -16.12
N LYS A 24 -1.86 -5.44 -16.23
CA LYS A 24 -3.09 -5.66 -15.45
C LYS A 24 -3.59 -7.10 -15.61
N THR A 25 -3.70 -7.58 -16.85
CA THR A 25 -4.18 -8.94 -17.13
C THR A 25 -3.25 -10.07 -16.67
N ARG A 26 -1.95 -9.81 -16.53
CA ARG A 26 -0.99 -10.76 -15.95
C ARG A 26 -1.15 -10.84 -14.43
N ILE A 27 -1.32 -9.69 -13.78
CA ILE A 27 -1.50 -9.60 -12.32
C ILE A 27 -2.83 -10.24 -11.92
N VAL A 28 -3.93 -9.92 -12.62
CA VAL A 28 -5.25 -10.51 -12.34
C VAL A 28 -5.23 -12.03 -12.44
N ARG A 29 -4.65 -12.61 -13.51
CA ARG A 29 -4.51 -14.08 -13.61
C ARG A 29 -3.68 -14.71 -12.50
N SER A 30 -2.61 -14.04 -12.07
CA SER A 30 -1.78 -14.53 -10.97
C SER A 30 -2.51 -14.46 -9.62
N LEU A 31 -3.35 -13.44 -9.44
CA LEU A 31 -4.18 -13.28 -8.25
C LEU A 31 -5.34 -14.27 -8.25
N ASP A 32 -5.99 -14.53 -9.39
CA ASP A 32 -7.07 -15.53 -9.50
C ASP A 32 -6.58 -16.93 -9.06
N ASN A 33 -5.40 -17.34 -9.52
CA ASN A 33 -4.80 -18.61 -9.12
C ASN A 33 -4.42 -18.66 -7.63
N ALA A 34 -4.05 -17.52 -7.03
CA ALA A 34 -3.73 -17.42 -5.61
C ALA A 34 -5.00 -17.37 -4.74
N LEU A 35 -6.05 -16.67 -5.19
CA LEU A 35 -7.35 -16.57 -4.51
C LEU A 35 -8.02 -17.94 -4.40
N ILE A 36 -7.90 -18.80 -5.42
CA ILE A 36 -8.46 -20.17 -5.38
C ILE A 36 -7.85 -21.00 -4.23
N LYS A 37 -6.66 -20.67 -3.75
CA LYS A 37 -5.97 -21.42 -2.69
C LYS A 37 -6.14 -20.84 -1.28
N TYR A 38 -6.55 -19.58 -1.17
CA TYR A 38 -6.84 -18.94 0.11
C TYR A 38 -8.36 -18.83 0.28
N ASP A 39 -8.94 -19.56 1.24
CA ASP A 39 -10.33 -19.39 1.62
C ASP A 39 -10.67 -17.92 1.86
N ALA A 40 -11.85 -17.48 1.41
CA ALA A 40 -12.31 -16.09 1.50
C ALA A 40 -12.19 -15.51 2.93
N TRP A 41 -12.26 -16.36 3.95
CA TRP A 41 -12.15 -15.98 5.36
C TRP A 41 -10.73 -15.48 5.75
N PHE A 42 -9.66 -16.06 5.20
CA PHE A 42 -8.30 -15.59 5.49
C PHE A 42 -8.10 -14.14 5.03
N LEU A 43 -8.70 -13.79 3.89
CA LEU A 43 -8.62 -12.45 3.31
C LEU A 43 -9.37 -11.43 4.18
N VAL A 44 -10.49 -11.82 4.78
CA VAL A 44 -11.22 -10.99 5.76
C VAL A 44 -10.37 -10.74 7.01
N LEU A 45 -9.77 -11.78 7.59
CA LEU A 45 -8.89 -11.63 8.76
C LEU A 45 -7.72 -10.70 8.48
N LEU A 46 -7.07 -10.84 7.32
CA LEU A 46 -5.96 -9.98 6.90
C LEU A 46 -6.40 -8.53 6.74
N ALA A 47 -7.55 -8.28 6.12
CA ALA A 47 -8.11 -6.94 5.98
C ALA A 47 -8.37 -6.29 7.35
N VAL A 48 -8.94 -7.04 8.29
CA VAL A 48 -9.21 -6.55 9.66
C VAL A 48 -7.91 -6.20 10.39
N ILE A 49 -6.88 -7.06 10.34
CA ILE A 49 -5.58 -6.80 10.98
C ILE A 49 -4.90 -5.57 10.37
N MET A 50 -4.99 -5.40 9.05
CA MET A 50 -4.46 -4.22 8.35
C MET A 50 -5.14 -2.92 8.81
N VAL A 51 -6.47 -2.92 8.90
CA VAL A 51 -7.22 -1.75 9.38
C VAL A 51 -6.86 -1.44 10.83
N LEU A 52 -6.79 -2.45 11.70
CA LEU A 52 -6.36 -2.28 13.10
C LEU A 52 -4.97 -1.65 13.21
N ALA A 53 -4.00 -2.14 12.43
CA ALA A 53 -2.66 -1.57 12.41
C ALA A 53 -2.64 -0.10 11.98
N LEU A 54 -3.40 0.25 10.92
CA LEU A 54 -3.50 1.63 10.43
C LEU A 54 -4.19 2.56 11.43
N VAL A 55 -5.27 2.10 12.07
CA VAL A 55 -5.99 2.89 13.08
C VAL A 55 -5.08 3.18 14.28
N ILE A 56 -4.32 2.20 14.75
CA ILE A 56 -3.37 2.41 15.84
C ILE A 56 -2.27 3.40 15.40
N ALA A 57 -1.66 3.20 14.23
CA ALA A 57 -0.60 4.08 13.74
C ALA A 57 -1.07 5.53 13.55
N THR A 58 -2.26 5.72 12.98
CA THR A 58 -2.85 7.06 12.77
C THR A 58 -3.26 7.71 14.08
N GLY A 59 -3.84 6.96 15.02
CA GLY A 59 -4.19 7.46 16.35
C GLY A 59 -2.97 7.99 17.10
N LEU A 60 -1.85 7.26 17.09
CA LEU A 60 -0.61 7.73 17.71
C LEU A 60 0.02 8.92 16.98
N ALA A 61 -0.07 8.97 15.64
CA ALA A 61 0.41 10.11 14.86
C ALA A 61 -0.38 11.40 15.16
N ILE A 62 -1.70 11.30 15.26
CA ILE A 62 -2.57 12.43 15.64
C ILE A 62 -2.26 12.88 17.06
N TRP A 63 -2.07 11.94 18.00
CA TRP A 63 -1.75 12.28 19.38
C TRP A 63 -0.42 13.03 19.52
N CYS A 64 0.65 12.56 18.86
CA CYS A 64 1.94 13.25 18.89
C CYS A 64 1.89 14.65 18.24
N THR A 65 1.12 14.81 17.15
CA THR A 65 1.01 16.10 16.45
C THR A 65 0.21 17.14 17.23
N VAL A 66 -0.89 16.74 17.88
CA VAL A 66 -1.76 17.66 18.63
C VAL A 66 -1.17 18.03 19.99
N TYR A 67 -0.65 17.04 20.74
CA TYR A 67 -0.23 17.29 22.13
C TYR A 67 1.24 17.67 22.29
N GLN A 68 2.13 17.20 21.42
CA GLN A 68 3.56 17.46 21.55
C GLN A 68 4.16 18.26 20.39
N GLY A 69 3.39 18.52 19.32
CA GLY A 69 3.89 19.21 18.12
C GLY A 69 5.01 18.44 17.41
N LYS A 70 5.10 17.13 17.62
CA LYS A 70 6.22 16.27 17.24
C LYS A 70 5.75 15.13 16.34
N LYS A 71 6.65 14.59 15.51
CA LYS A 71 6.38 13.49 14.57
C LYS A 71 6.53 12.14 15.25
N PHE A 72 5.70 11.19 14.86
CA PHE A 72 5.76 9.82 15.36
C PHE A 72 7.00 9.09 14.79
N SER A 73 7.90 8.65 15.67
CA SER A 73 9.06 7.80 15.35
C SER A 73 8.94 6.48 16.12
N GLY A 74 8.49 5.43 15.43
CA GLY A 74 8.43 4.10 16.01
C GLY A 74 9.80 3.42 15.95
N SER A 75 10.38 3.08 17.10
CA SER A 75 11.50 2.13 17.14
C SER A 75 10.98 0.76 17.58
N TRP A 76 11.11 -0.24 16.71
CA TRP A 76 10.81 -1.64 17.01
C TRP A 76 12.09 -2.36 17.42
N LYS A 77 12.22 -2.64 18.72
CA LYS A 77 13.31 -3.45 19.24
C LYS A 77 12.79 -4.86 19.54
N TRP A 78 13.34 -5.82 18.81
CA TRP A 78 13.09 -7.24 19.01
C TRP A 78 14.04 -7.73 20.12
N ALA A 79 13.55 -7.86 21.36
CA ALA A 79 14.32 -8.46 22.45
C ALA A 79 13.88 -9.91 22.66
N LYS A 80 14.82 -10.80 23.03
CA LYS A 80 14.57 -12.24 23.25
C LYS A 80 13.46 -12.55 24.30
N SER A 81 13.03 -11.57 25.09
CA SER A 81 12.03 -11.74 26.15
C SER A 81 10.69 -11.01 25.89
N GLY A 82 10.52 -10.33 24.75
CA GLY A 82 9.28 -9.62 24.44
C GLY A 82 9.42 -8.57 23.33
N VAL A 83 8.28 -8.14 22.79
CA VAL A 83 8.20 -7.04 21.82
C VAL A 83 8.10 -5.73 22.59
N SER A 84 9.16 -4.93 22.58
CA SER A 84 9.11 -3.56 23.12
C SER A 84 8.86 -2.57 21.99
N VAL A 85 7.70 -1.93 22.02
CA VAL A 85 7.33 -0.86 21.09
C VAL A 85 7.55 0.46 21.81
N SER A 86 8.66 1.13 21.51
CA SER A 86 8.90 2.49 22.01
C SER A 86 8.35 3.49 21.00
N THR A 87 7.28 4.18 21.37
CA THR A 87 6.64 5.23 20.57
C THR A 87 7.24 6.57 20.97
N GLU A 88 8.29 7.00 20.27
CA GLU A 88 8.91 8.30 20.52
C GLU A 88 8.21 9.35 19.66
N CYS A 89 7.63 10.38 20.28
CA CYS A 89 7.22 11.59 19.57
C CYS A 89 8.48 12.50 19.46
N LYS A 90 9.00 12.74 18.25
CA LYS A 90 10.19 13.58 18.02
C LYS A 90 9.93 14.87 17.24
#